data_AF-Q0SPM2-F1
#
_entry.id   AF-Q0SPM2-F1
#
_cell.length_a   1.000
_cell.length_b   1.000
_cell.length_c   1.000
_cell.angle_alpha   90.00
_cell.angle_beta   90.00
_cell.angle_gamma   90.00
#
_symmetry.space_group_name_H-M   'P 1'
#
loop_
_entity.id
_entity.type
_entity.pdbx_description
1 polymer ?
#
loop_
_entity_poly.entity_id
_entity_poly.type
_entity_poly.pdbx_seq_one_letter_code
_entity_poly.pdbx_strand_id
1 'polypeptide(L)'
;MKIAIRGGHNFLAKGACGLIDETIEDRKVYKAVIKNLIENNFEVLDVTPDDCDVNTDLKFGVEKANNFNADLFVSIHFDKCYDKFDGPLGTGTWVCEKGGKAEIYAQNIVDTISEGTSLKNRGVKTNAKLYELNKTIMPAVIVEVCFCESKVDVDIYREKGSDLIGYLIAKGICKSVNKEISSDLPQVNLENTTNSQNNNLFKTNATAKVALDPRDNPSNNYKDLGEIYANERIKILAEVCDLKFFLPATYWQDALNKESSPIWVNSKQTVLNVDTNATVINVLTELDARYTPSPDSNRMGYVKNQERLFVHKIENNYALATYLASEGYKTAWFTAEYIKLD
;
A
#
# COMPACT_ATOMS: atom_id res chain seq x y z
N MET A 1 -9.12 -2.41 -26.81
CA MET A 1 -10.16 -3.04 -26.00
C MET A 1 -10.40 -2.14 -24.80
N LYS A 2 -11.67 -1.83 -24.54
CA LYS A 2 -12.16 -0.99 -23.45
C LYS A 2 -12.52 -1.82 -22.24
N ILE A 3 -11.99 -1.49 -21.06
CA ILE A 3 -12.24 -2.25 -19.84
C ILE A 3 -12.73 -1.29 -18.75
N ALA A 4 -13.89 -1.58 -18.18
CA ALA A 4 -14.39 -0.88 -17.00
C ALA A 4 -13.95 -1.66 -15.75
N ILE A 5 -13.26 -0.98 -14.83
CA ILE A 5 -12.81 -1.55 -13.55
C ILE A 5 -13.53 -0.83 -12.40
N ARG A 6 -14.01 -1.60 -11.43
CA ARG A 6 -14.64 -1.09 -10.22
C ARG A 6 -13.98 -1.68 -8.97
N GLY A 7 -13.69 -0.85 -7.98
CA GLY A 7 -13.58 -1.30 -6.59
C GLY A 7 -14.98 -1.43 -6.02
N GLY A 8 -15.31 -2.59 -5.46
CA GLY A 8 -16.59 -2.83 -4.81
C GLY A 8 -16.90 -1.79 -3.74
N HIS A 9 -18.18 -1.62 -3.41
CA HIS A 9 -18.60 -0.78 -2.29
C HIS A 9 -18.16 0.70 -2.36
N ASN A 10 -18.44 1.46 -1.32
CA ASN A 10 -17.84 2.77 -1.04
C ASN A 10 -17.89 3.06 0.47
N PHE A 11 -17.35 4.17 0.95
CA PHE A 11 -17.19 4.38 2.41
C PHE A 11 -18.51 4.70 3.14
N LEU A 12 -19.61 4.96 2.42
CA LEU A 12 -20.98 4.99 2.97
C LEU A 12 -21.77 3.69 2.75
N ALA A 13 -21.29 2.80 1.88
CA ALA A 13 -21.88 1.51 1.55
C ALA A 13 -20.84 0.39 1.66
N LYS A 14 -20.18 0.31 2.82
CA LYS A 14 -19.04 -0.58 3.04
C LYS A 14 -19.35 -2.06 2.78
N GLY A 15 -18.32 -2.77 2.33
CA GLY A 15 -18.31 -4.21 2.15
C GLY A 15 -18.06 -5.00 3.43
N ALA A 16 -17.61 -6.24 3.24
CA ALA A 16 -17.26 -7.15 4.30
C ALA A 16 -16.08 -6.63 5.15
N CYS A 17 -16.16 -6.88 6.45
CA CYS A 17 -15.08 -6.60 7.40
C CYS A 17 -14.79 -7.84 8.24
N GLY A 18 -13.50 -8.14 8.40
CA GLY A 18 -12.94 -9.23 9.20
C GLY A 18 -11.57 -8.85 9.74
N LEU A 19 -10.55 -9.67 9.46
CA LEU A 19 -9.15 -9.37 9.72
C LEU A 19 -8.59 -8.26 8.80
N ILE A 20 -9.27 -8.03 7.68
CA ILE A 20 -9.11 -6.90 6.75
C ILE A 20 -10.49 -6.32 6.41
N ASP A 21 -10.53 -5.08 5.94
CA ASP A 21 -11.74 -4.39 5.45
C ASP A 21 -11.74 -4.43 3.92
N GLU A 22 -12.77 -5.04 3.33
CA GLU A 22 -12.92 -5.18 1.88
C GLU A 22 -12.79 -3.84 1.16
N THR A 23 -13.46 -2.79 1.67
CA THR A 23 -13.52 -1.49 1.00
C THR A 23 -12.18 -0.77 1.06
N ILE A 24 -11.28 -1.14 1.97
CA ILE A 24 -9.92 -0.61 2.03
C ILE A 24 -9.01 -1.42 1.10
N GLU A 25 -9.10 -2.74 1.13
CA GLU A 25 -8.18 -3.61 0.39
C GLU A 25 -8.51 -3.68 -1.10
N ASP A 26 -9.79 -3.66 -1.47
CA ASP A 26 -10.20 -3.58 -2.87
C ASP A 26 -9.69 -2.30 -3.54
N ARG A 27 -9.58 -1.18 -2.79
CA ARG A 27 -9.07 0.12 -3.26
C ARG A 27 -7.60 0.05 -3.66
N LYS A 28 -6.84 -0.86 -3.07
CA LYS A 28 -5.46 -1.11 -3.43
C LYS A 28 -5.39 -2.01 -4.65
N VAL A 29 -6.13 -3.12 -4.64
CA VAL A 29 -6.11 -4.10 -5.72
C VAL A 29 -6.63 -3.51 -7.03
N TYR A 30 -7.79 -2.83 -7.05
CA TYR A 30 -8.36 -2.31 -8.30
C TYR A 30 -7.47 -1.24 -8.95
N LYS A 31 -6.77 -0.41 -8.15
CA LYS A 31 -5.78 0.55 -8.66
C LYS A 31 -4.61 -0.16 -9.32
N ALA A 32 -4.10 -1.22 -8.69
CA ALA A 32 -3.06 -2.05 -9.29
C ALA A 32 -3.54 -2.73 -10.59
N VAL A 33 -4.80 -3.19 -10.66
CA VAL A 33 -5.40 -3.71 -11.90
C VAL A 33 -5.41 -2.64 -13.00
N ILE A 34 -5.92 -1.44 -12.70
CA ILE A 34 -6.00 -0.32 -13.66
C ILE A 34 -4.61 0.01 -14.19
N LYS A 35 -3.62 0.18 -13.30
CA LYS A 35 -2.23 0.46 -13.67
C LYS A 35 -1.70 -0.56 -14.67
N ASN A 36 -1.76 -1.84 -14.32
CA ASN A 36 -1.22 -2.92 -15.16
C ASN A 36 -1.97 -3.04 -16.51
N LEU A 37 -3.28 -2.79 -16.54
CA LEU A 37 -4.04 -2.80 -17.79
C LEU A 37 -3.66 -1.61 -18.70
N ILE A 38 -3.49 -0.41 -18.14
CA ILE A 38 -3.03 0.77 -18.91
C ILE A 38 -1.63 0.55 -19.48
N GLU A 39 -0.69 0.05 -18.67
CA GLU A 39 0.67 -0.30 -19.11
C GLU A 39 0.66 -1.33 -20.24
N ASN A 40 -0.37 -2.18 -20.28
CA ASN A 40 -0.60 -3.15 -21.34
C ASN A 40 -1.52 -2.63 -22.46
N ASN A 41 -1.58 -1.31 -22.67
CA ASN A 41 -2.27 -0.65 -23.78
C ASN A 41 -3.78 -0.99 -23.88
N PHE A 42 -4.44 -1.26 -22.76
CA PHE A 42 -5.91 -1.27 -22.69
C PHE A 42 -6.44 0.14 -22.45
N GLU A 43 -7.63 0.43 -22.96
CA GLU A 43 -8.35 1.66 -22.65
C GLU A 43 -9.19 1.39 -21.40
N VAL A 44 -8.80 1.94 -20.25
CA VAL A 44 -9.38 1.58 -18.95
C VAL A 44 -10.19 2.74 -18.39
N LEU A 45 -11.40 2.43 -17.87
CA LEU A 45 -12.24 3.39 -17.16
C LEU A 45 -12.47 2.92 -15.72
N ASP A 46 -12.12 3.76 -14.75
CA ASP A 46 -12.54 3.61 -13.36
C ASP A 46 -14.02 3.99 -13.22
N VAL A 47 -14.84 3.04 -12.79
CA VAL A 47 -16.29 3.23 -12.57
C VAL A 47 -16.68 3.12 -11.11
N THR A 48 -15.71 3.23 -10.19
CA THR A 48 -15.93 3.31 -8.75
C THR A 48 -16.60 4.65 -8.40
N PRO A 49 -17.72 4.66 -7.68
CA PRO A 49 -18.36 5.90 -7.24
C PRO A 49 -17.66 6.49 -6.01
N ASP A 50 -17.90 7.78 -5.79
CA ASP A 50 -17.70 8.42 -4.49
C ASP A 50 -18.73 7.89 -3.47
N ASP A 51 -18.68 8.43 -2.25
CA ASP A 51 -19.56 8.09 -1.15
C ASP A 51 -21.05 8.24 -1.49
N CYS A 52 -21.78 7.11 -1.48
CA CYS A 52 -23.21 7.05 -1.79
C CYS A 52 -23.87 5.79 -1.21
N ASP A 53 -25.21 5.70 -1.26
CA ASP A 53 -25.92 4.51 -0.81
C ASP A 53 -25.69 3.29 -1.72
N VAL A 54 -25.99 2.10 -1.21
CA VAL A 54 -25.77 0.81 -1.88
C VAL A 54 -26.42 0.72 -3.27
N ASN A 55 -27.59 1.32 -3.48
CA ASN A 55 -28.26 1.21 -4.79
C ASN A 55 -27.61 2.15 -5.80
N THR A 56 -27.26 3.36 -5.37
CA THR A 56 -26.52 4.32 -6.20
C THR A 56 -25.15 3.78 -6.59
N ASP A 57 -24.47 3.14 -5.64
CA ASP A 57 -23.15 2.51 -5.82
C ASP A 57 -23.13 1.52 -6.99
N LEU A 58 -24.04 0.55 -6.97
CA LEU A 58 -24.16 -0.47 -8.01
C LEU A 58 -24.61 0.14 -9.36
N LYS A 59 -25.61 1.02 -9.33
CA LYS A 59 -26.17 1.62 -10.55
C LYS A 59 -25.15 2.47 -11.29
N PHE A 60 -24.37 3.27 -10.56
CA PHE A 60 -23.36 4.17 -11.12
C PHE A 60 -22.30 3.43 -11.92
N GLY A 61 -21.74 2.35 -11.34
CA GLY A 61 -20.69 1.57 -11.99
C GLY A 61 -21.15 0.95 -13.30
N VAL A 62 -22.34 0.35 -13.28
CA VAL A 62 -22.97 -0.26 -14.46
C VAL A 62 -23.29 0.78 -15.54
N GLU A 63 -23.93 1.89 -15.19
CA GLU A 63 -24.30 2.93 -16.16
C GLU A 63 -23.07 3.55 -16.83
N LYS A 64 -22.01 3.82 -16.06
CA LYS A 64 -20.74 4.30 -16.61
C LYS A 64 -20.11 3.29 -17.58
N ALA A 65 -20.05 2.01 -17.19
CA ALA A 65 -19.48 0.97 -18.04
C ALA A 65 -20.25 0.79 -19.36
N ASN A 66 -21.59 0.81 -19.28
CA ASN A 66 -22.47 0.74 -20.45
C ASN A 66 -22.29 1.96 -21.36
N ASN A 67 -22.28 3.18 -20.81
CA ASN A 67 -22.08 4.42 -21.57
C ASN A 67 -20.69 4.52 -22.21
N PHE A 68 -19.68 3.94 -21.56
CA PHE A 68 -18.32 3.83 -22.11
C PHE A 68 -18.24 2.85 -23.30
N ASN A 69 -19.27 2.00 -23.47
CA ASN A 69 -19.27 0.85 -24.36
C ASN A 69 -18.07 -0.05 -24.08
N ALA A 70 -17.88 -0.42 -22.80
CA ALA A 70 -16.78 -1.30 -22.41
C ALA A 70 -16.92 -2.67 -23.11
N ASP A 71 -15.78 -3.30 -23.44
CA ASP A 71 -15.71 -4.67 -23.95
C ASP A 71 -15.72 -5.70 -22.81
N LEU A 72 -15.39 -5.28 -21.59
CA LEU A 72 -15.33 -6.09 -20.37
C LEU A 72 -15.58 -5.20 -19.15
N PHE A 73 -16.35 -5.72 -18.19
CA PHE A 73 -16.52 -5.15 -16.86
C PHE A 73 -15.90 -6.07 -15.81
N VAL A 74 -15.07 -5.54 -14.92
CA VAL A 74 -14.49 -6.30 -13.80
C VAL A 74 -14.68 -5.52 -12.50
N SER A 75 -15.37 -6.12 -11.54
CA SER A 75 -15.53 -5.57 -10.19
C SER A 75 -14.68 -6.37 -9.20
N ILE A 76 -13.90 -5.67 -8.38
CA ILE A 76 -12.95 -6.24 -7.43
C ILE A 76 -13.57 -6.20 -6.03
N HIS A 77 -13.63 -7.36 -5.38
CA HIS A 77 -14.27 -7.61 -4.10
C HIS A 77 -13.42 -8.54 -3.21
N PHE A 78 -13.79 -8.63 -1.93
CA PHE A 78 -13.28 -9.62 -0.99
C PHE A 78 -14.45 -10.36 -0.34
N ASP A 79 -14.33 -11.68 -0.23
CA ASP A 79 -15.43 -12.55 0.20
C ASP A 79 -15.53 -12.58 1.74
N LYS A 80 -16.68 -13.02 2.25
CA LYS A 80 -16.88 -13.35 3.66
C LYS A 80 -18.01 -14.36 3.82
N CYS A 81 -17.78 -15.39 4.63
CA CYS A 81 -18.76 -16.45 4.91
C CYS A 81 -18.97 -16.71 6.40
N TYR A 82 -17.97 -16.42 7.24
CA TYR A 82 -17.98 -16.69 8.68
C TYR A 82 -17.68 -15.43 9.51
N ASP A 83 -17.91 -15.52 10.82
CA ASP A 83 -17.45 -14.49 11.77
C ASP A 83 -15.92 -14.57 11.98
N LYS A 84 -15.38 -15.79 11.98
CA LYS A 84 -13.93 -16.09 12.04
C LYS A 84 -13.65 -17.43 11.40
N PHE A 85 -12.53 -17.55 10.68
CA PHE A 85 -12.06 -18.82 10.14
C PHE A 85 -10.53 -18.90 10.16
N ASP A 86 -9.97 -20.01 10.66
CA ASP A 86 -8.51 -20.14 10.79
C ASP A 86 -7.85 -20.88 9.60
N GLY A 87 -8.63 -21.51 8.71
CA GLY A 87 -8.11 -22.29 7.57
C GLY A 87 -8.15 -21.56 6.21
N PRO A 88 -7.69 -22.19 5.11
CA PRO A 88 -7.76 -21.61 3.77
C PRO A 88 -9.18 -21.69 3.18
N LEU A 89 -9.67 -20.59 2.59
CA LEU A 89 -10.93 -20.54 1.84
C LEU A 89 -10.69 -20.25 0.37
N GLY A 90 -9.87 -19.25 0.05
CA GLY A 90 -9.29 -18.98 -1.25
C GLY A 90 -10.01 -17.94 -2.11
N THR A 91 -9.57 -17.85 -3.37
CA THR A 91 -10.06 -16.90 -4.38
C THR A 91 -11.17 -17.50 -5.24
N GLY A 92 -12.07 -16.68 -5.76
CA GLY A 92 -13.12 -17.11 -6.70
C GLY A 92 -13.56 -15.99 -7.63
N THR A 93 -14.29 -16.35 -8.68
CA THR A 93 -14.88 -15.37 -9.59
C THR A 93 -16.36 -15.68 -9.82
N TRP A 94 -17.15 -14.65 -10.07
CA TRP A 94 -18.57 -14.76 -10.40
C TRP A 94 -18.85 -14.21 -11.79
N VAL A 95 -19.70 -14.92 -12.53
CA VAL A 95 -20.27 -14.49 -13.83
C VAL A 95 -21.78 -14.67 -13.82
N CYS A 96 -22.49 -14.01 -14.74
CA CYS A 96 -23.95 -14.10 -14.82
C CYS A 96 -24.40 -15.56 -15.11
N GLU A 97 -23.77 -16.17 -16.11
CA GLU A 97 -24.01 -17.53 -16.57
C GLU A 97 -22.71 -18.14 -17.14
N LYS A 98 -22.68 -19.47 -17.29
CA LYS A 98 -21.56 -20.15 -17.95
C LYS A 98 -21.70 -20.08 -19.47
N GLY A 99 -20.58 -20.23 -20.16
CA GLY A 99 -20.46 -20.06 -21.59
C GLY A 99 -20.08 -18.63 -21.98
N GLY A 100 -19.46 -18.50 -23.15
CA GLY A 100 -19.09 -17.20 -23.71
C GLY A 100 -17.85 -16.57 -23.07
N LYS A 101 -17.67 -15.26 -23.33
CA LYS A 101 -16.44 -14.54 -23.00
C LYS A 101 -16.25 -14.33 -21.50
N ALA A 102 -17.31 -14.10 -20.73
CA ALA A 102 -17.22 -13.83 -19.30
C ALA A 102 -16.57 -14.99 -18.54
N GLU A 103 -16.95 -16.24 -18.83
CA GLU A 103 -16.35 -17.42 -18.21
C GLU A 103 -14.87 -17.55 -18.55
N ILE A 104 -14.46 -17.25 -19.80
CA ILE A 104 -13.04 -17.30 -20.20
C ILE A 104 -12.21 -16.30 -19.38
N TYR A 105 -12.68 -15.05 -19.25
CA TYR A 105 -12.01 -14.05 -18.42
C TYR A 105 -11.97 -14.49 -16.96
N ALA A 106 -13.11 -14.90 -16.40
CA ALA A 106 -13.23 -15.30 -15.00
C ALA A 106 -12.33 -16.49 -14.66
N GLN A 107 -12.23 -17.48 -15.54
CA GLN A 107 -11.39 -18.66 -15.36
C GLN A 107 -9.90 -18.29 -15.39
N ASN A 108 -9.47 -17.53 -16.41
CA ASN A 108 -8.07 -17.12 -16.49
C ASN A 108 -7.66 -16.21 -15.32
N ILE A 109 -8.54 -15.34 -14.83
CA ILE A 109 -8.28 -14.50 -13.66
C ILE A 109 -8.10 -15.35 -12.41
N VAL A 110 -9.06 -16.22 -12.07
CA VAL A 110 -8.99 -17.02 -10.83
C VAL A 110 -7.82 -17.99 -10.83
N ASP A 111 -7.50 -18.58 -11.99
CA ASP A 111 -6.33 -19.45 -12.15
C ASP A 111 -5.04 -18.67 -11.93
N THR A 112 -4.91 -17.50 -12.54
CA THR A 112 -3.69 -16.69 -12.44
C THR A 112 -3.48 -16.19 -11.01
N ILE A 113 -4.53 -15.77 -10.30
CA ILE A 113 -4.44 -15.39 -8.88
C ILE A 113 -3.98 -16.59 -8.06
N SER A 114 -4.64 -17.75 -8.20
CA SER A 114 -4.33 -18.93 -7.40
C SER A 114 -2.89 -19.40 -7.63
N GLU A 115 -2.47 -19.53 -8.88
CA GLU A 115 -1.11 -19.94 -9.28
C GLU A 115 -0.04 -18.97 -8.76
N GLY A 116 -0.31 -17.66 -8.79
CA GLY A 116 0.66 -16.65 -8.38
C GLY A 116 0.75 -16.39 -6.87
N THR A 117 -0.24 -16.86 -6.09
CA THR A 117 -0.36 -16.50 -4.66
C THR A 117 -0.37 -17.68 -3.71
N SER A 118 -0.73 -18.88 -4.17
CA SER A 118 -1.11 -20.06 -3.37
C SER A 118 -2.50 -20.01 -2.69
N LEU A 119 -3.31 -18.98 -2.94
CA LEU A 119 -4.72 -19.00 -2.55
C LEU A 119 -5.45 -20.18 -3.20
N LYS A 120 -6.31 -20.87 -2.44
CA LYS A 120 -7.10 -21.99 -2.96
C LYS A 120 -7.98 -21.50 -4.12
N ASN A 121 -7.92 -22.17 -5.26
CA ASN A 121 -8.80 -21.87 -6.40
C ASN A 121 -10.22 -22.41 -6.14
N ARG A 122 -11.22 -21.52 -6.02
CA ARG A 122 -12.64 -21.90 -5.92
C ARG A 122 -13.36 -21.93 -7.28
N GLY A 123 -12.66 -21.58 -8.35
CA GLY A 123 -13.14 -21.57 -9.71
C GLY A 123 -14.19 -20.48 -9.99
N VAL A 124 -14.77 -20.59 -11.17
CA VAL A 124 -15.84 -19.70 -11.65
C VAL A 124 -17.20 -20.18 -11.12
N LYS A 125 -17.94 -19.26 -10.53
CA LYS A 125 -19.31 -19.45 -10.04
C LYS A 125 -20.30 -18.62 -10.85
N THR A 126 -21.56 -19.01 -10.84
CA THR A 126 -22.62 -18.28 -11.53
C THR A 126 -23.63 -17.68 -10.56
N ASN A 127 -24.01 -16.43 -10.79
CA ASN A 127 -25.13 -15.81 -10.09
C ASN A 127 -25.75 -14.69 -10.91
N ALA A 128 -26.77 -15.03 -11.69
CA ALA A 128 -27.53 -14.08 -12.52
C ALA A 128 -28.32 -13.02 -11.73
N LYS A 129 -28.37 -13.11 -10.38
CA LYS A 129 -29.04 -12.12 -9.52
C LYS A 129 -28.12 -10.98 -9.07
N LEU A 130 -26.80 -11.11 -9.22
CA LEU A 130 -25.88 -10.03 -8.87
C LEU A 130 -26.08 -8.88 -9.86
N TYR A 131 -26.35 -7.69 -9.33
CA TYR A 131 -26.81 -6.54 -10.11
C TYR A 131 -25.85 -6.20 -11.24
N GLU A 132 -24.55 -6.12 -10.93
CA GLU A 132 -23.51 -5.77 -11.91
C GLU A 132 -23.49 -6.77 -13.06
N LEU A 133 -23.42 -8.07 -12.75
CA LEU A 133 -23.42 -9.15 -13.74
C LEU A 133 -24.69 -9.18 -14.60
N ASN A 134 -25.82 -8.77 -14.03
CA ASN A 134 -27.12 -8.78 -14.70
C ASN A 134 -27.36 -7.53 -15.57
N LYS A 135 -26.80 -6.38 -15.19
CA LYS A 135 -27.16 -5.06 -15.75
C LYS A 135 -26.09 -4.45 -16.65
N THR A 136 -24.88 -4.98 -16.65
CA THR A 136 -23.88 -4.69 -17.69
C THR A 136 -24.30 -5.28 -19.03
N ILE A 137 -24.08 -4.55 -20.13
CA ILE A 137 -24.36 -5.04 -21.49
C ILE A 137 -23.19 -5.80 -22.13
N MET A 138 -22.02 -5.75 -21.50
CA MET A 138 -20.80 -6.46 -21.90
C MET A 138 -20.52 -7.64 -20.95
N PRO A 139 -19.61 -8.57 -21.31
CA PRO A 139 -19.15 -9.60 -20.38
C PRO A 139 -18.69 -8.98 -19.06
N ALA A 140 -19.15 -9.56 -17.94
CA ALA A 140 -18.86 -9.06 -16.60
C ALA A 140 -18.33 -10.16 -15.69
N VAL A 141 -17.35 -9.79 -14.86
CA VAL A 141 -16.72 -10.65 -13.86
C VAL A 141 -16.68 -9.91 -12.53
N ILE A 142 -17.15 -10.54 -11.45
CA ILE A 142 -16.82 -10.13 -10.09
C ILE A 142 -15.67 -11.02 -9.61
N VAL A 143 -14.61 -10.41 -9.09
CA VAL A 143 -13.45 -11.10 -8.55
C VAL A 143 -13.50 -11.03 -7.03
N GLU A 144 -13.59 -12.19 -6.39
CA GLU A 144 -13.41 -12.34 -4.94
C GLU A 144 -11.95 -12.69 -4.68
N VAL A 145 -11.15 -11.70 -4.28
CA VAL A 145 -9.69 -11.84 -4.13
C VAL A 145 -9.38 -12.91 -3.09
N CYS A 146 -9.84 -12.74 -1.87
CA CYS A 146 -9.76 -13.72 -0.79
C CYS A 146 -10.80 -13.42 0.30
N PHE A 147 -10.86 -14.24 1.35
CA PHE A 147 -11.81 -14.05 2.45
C PHE A 147 -11.30 -13.08 3.52
N CYS A 148 -12.09 -12.06 3.87
CA CYS A 148 -11.73 -11.05 4.87
C CYS A 148 -11.51 -11.64 6.28
N GLU A 149 -12.16 -12.75 6.62
CA GLU A 149 -12.12 -13.37 7.94
C GLU A 149 -11.20 -14.60 8.05
N SER A 150 -10.70 -15.11 6.93
CA SER A 150 -9.83 -16.29 6.92
C SER A 150 -8.40 -15.88 7.28
N LYS A 151 -7.87 -16.43 8.37
CA LYS A 151 -6.50 -16.17 8.79
C LYS A 151 -5.48 -16.54 7.72
N VAL A 152 -5.61 -17.72 7.11
CA VAL A 152 -4.68 -18.20 6.08
C VAL A 152 -4.76 -17.35 4.82
N ASP A 153 -5.96 -17.00 4.36
CA ASP A 153 -6.14 -16.17 3.17
C ASP A 153 -5.55 -14.77 3.38
N VAL A 154 -5.80 -14.16 4.54
CA VAL A 154 -5.29 -12.82 4.87
C VAL A 154 -3.79 -12.82 5.06
N ASP A 155 -3.22 -13.87 5.66
CA ASP A 155 -1.77 -14.02 5.79
C ASP A 155 -1.11 -14.12 4.40
N ILE A 156 -1.70 -14.90 3.47
CA ILE A 156 -1.24 -14.97 2.07
C ILE A 156 -1.37 -13.61 1.37
N TYR A 157 -2.53 -12.95 1.48
CA TYR A 157 -2.75 -11.64 0.85
C TYR A 157 -1.76 -10.59 1.35
N ARG A 158 -1.48 -10.55 2.66
CA ARG A 158 -0.48 -9.64 3.26
C ARG A 158 0.94 -9.95 2.81
N GLU A 159 1.28 -11.22 2.66
CA GLU A 159 2.60 -11.64 2.15
C GLU A 159 2.79 -11.25 0.68
N LYS A 160 1.76 -11.44 -0.15
CA LYS A 160 1.83 -11.20 -1.59
C LYS A 160 1.65 -9.74 -1.97
N GLY A 161 0.83 -9.01 -1.21
CA GLY A 161 0.50 -7.61 -1.46
C GLY A 161 -0.49 -7.40 -2.60
N SER A 162 -1.21 -6.27 -2.55
CA SER A 162 -2.22 -5.87 -3.52
C SER A 162 -1.67 -5.70 -4.94
N ASP A 163 -0.41 -5.29 -5.09
CA ASP A 163 0.21 -5.03 -6.39
C ASP A 163 0.38 -6.31 -7.20
N LEU A 164 0.86 -7.38 -6.55
CA LEU A 164 0.96 -8.68 -7.20
C LEU A 164 -0.42 -9.21 -7.55
N ILE A 165 -1.42 -9.08 -6.67
CA ILE A 165 -2.79 -9.50 -6.96
C ILE A 165 -3.35 -8.74 -8.17
N GLY A 166 -3.20 -7.42 -8.21
CA GLY A 166 -3.65 -6.59 -9.32
C GLY A 166 -2.95 -6.94 -10.65
N TYR A 167 -1.65 -7.19 -10.60
CA TYR A 167 -0.89 -7.72 -11.75
C TYR A 167 -1.43 -9.08 -12.22
N LEU A 168 -1.72 -10.01 -11.30
CA LEU A 168 -2.23 -11.35 -11.64
C LEU A 168 -3.63 -11.29 -12.25
N ILE A 169 -4.49 -10.40 -11.78
CA ILE A 169 -5.80 -10.15 -12.41
C ILE A 169 -5.61 -9.60 -13.84
N ALA A 170 -4.77 -8.57 -14.01
CA ALA A 170 -4.48 -8.00 -15.33
C ALA A 170 -3.86 -9.03 -16.28
N LYS A 171 -2.97 -9.90 -15.77
CA LYS A 171 -2.38 -11.02 -16.51
C LYS A 171 -3.44 -12.04 -16.94
N GLY A 172 -4.41 -12.38 -16.08
CA GLY A 172 -5.54 -13.24 -16.44
C GLY A 172 -6.41 -12.63 -17.55
N ILE A 173 -6.63 -11.31 -17.52
CA ILE A 173 -7.33 -10.59 -18.58
C ILE A 173 -6.53 -10.62 -19.89
N CYS A 174 -5.22 -10.35 -19.86
CA CYS A 174 -4.34 -10.41 -21.03
C CYS A 174 -4.34 -11.81 -21.66
N LYS A 175 -4.22 -12.85 -20.85
CA LYS A 175 -4.28 -14.26 -21.28
C LYS A 175 -5.57 -14.58 -22.05
N SER A 176 -6.69 -14.01 -21.62
CA SER A 176 -8.00 -14.21 -22.24
C SER A 176 -8.13 -13.61 -23.64
N VAL A 177 -7.24 -12.69 -24.01
CA VAL A 177 -7.18 -12.07 -25.34
C VAL A 177 -5.90 -12.42 -26.10
N ASN A 178 -5.21 -13.49 -25.69
CA ASN A 178 -3.93 -13.96 -26.27
C ASN A 178 -2.87 -12.85 -26.32
N LYS A 179 -2.85 -11.98 -25.30
CA LYS A 179 -1.84 -10.95 -25.12
C LYS A 179 -0.83 -11.39 -24.06
N GLU A 180 0.45 -11.34 -24.40
CA GLU A 180 1.51 -11.44 -23.40
C GLU A 180 1.58 -10.11 -22.62
N ILE A 181 1.61 -10.23 -21.29
CA ILE A 181 1.77 -9.06 -20.42
C ILE A 181 3.24 -8.61 -20.49
N SER A 182 3.49 -7.32 -20.74
CA SER A 182 4.86 -6.80 -20.71
C SER A 182 5.38 -6.86 -19.28
N SER A 183 6.37 -7.70 -18.99
CA SER A 183 6.97 -7.87 -17.65
C SER A 183 7.59 -6.55 -17.17
N ASP A 184 7.58 -6.22 -15.88
CA ASP A 184 8.00 -7.06 -14.76
C ASP A 184 6.87 -7.51 -13.82
N LEU A 185 6.90 -8.78 -13.40
CA LEU A 185 6.24 -9.22 -12.17
C LEU A 185 6.62 -8.21 -11.06
N PRO A 186 5.69 -7.76 -10.21
CA PRO A 186 6.05 -7.26 -8.88
C PRO A 186 6.76 -8.42 -8.18
N GLN A 187 8.09 -8.46 -8.26
CA GLN A 187 8.85 -9.52 -7.61
C GLN A 187 8.66 -9.34 -6.12
N VAL A 188 7.99 -10.30 -5.50
CA VAL A 188 8.17 -10.59 -4.08
C VAL A 188 9.63 -11.01 -3.94
N ASN A 189 10.51 -10.05 -3.65
CA ASN A 189 11.92 -10.30 -3.42
C ASN A 189 12.10 -11.03 -2.08
N LEU A 190 11.96 -12.34 -2.10
CA LEU A 190 12.66 -13.22 -1.18
C LEU A 190 14.07 -13.45 -1.77
N GLU A 191 15.03 -12.69 -1.24
CA GLU A 191 16.47 -12.91 -1.31
C GLU A 191 17.14 -12.89 -2.71
N ASN A 192 17.72 -11.73 -3.08
CA ASN A 192 19.16 -11.57 -3.37
C ASN A 192 19.45 -10.19 -3.98
N THR A 193 19.91 -9.26 -3.15
CA THR A 193 20.44 -7.97 -3.59
C THR A 193 21.88 -8.16 -4.05
N THR A 194 22.16 -8.11 -5.34
CA THR A 194 23.44 -7.57 -5.85
C THR A 194 23.28 -7.03 -7.27
N ASN A 195 23.34 -5.69 -7.34
CA ASN A 195 23.83 -4.84 -8.43
C ASN A 195 23.20 -4.91 -9.82
N SER A 196 22.34 -3.91 -10.10
CA SER A 196 22.49 -3.09 -11.30
C SER A 196 22.10 -1.64 -10.99
N GLN A 197 23.03 -0.71 -11.21
CA GLN A 197 22.87 0.72 -10.98
C GLN A 197 22.16 1.39 -12.16
N ASN A 198 20.98 1.95 -11.88
CA ASN A 198 20.59 3.35 -12.10
C ASN A 198 19.09 3.46 -12.31
N ASN A 199 18.35 3.42 -11.19
CA ASN A 199 17.06 4.07 -11.05
C ASN A 199 17.14 4.89 -9.77
N ASN A 200 16.66 6.13 -9.78
CA ASN A 200 16.49 6.95 -8.57
C ASN A 200 15.48 6.26 -7.65
N LEU A 201 15.94 5.22 -6.94
CA LEU A 201 15.16 4.53 -5.93
C LEU A 201 14.87 5.56 -4.84
N PHE A 202 13.59 5.78 -4.57
CA PHE A 202 13.15 6.65 -3.49
C PHE A 202 13.85 6.23 -2.20
N LYS A 203 14.78 7.08 -1.72
CA LYS A 203 15.63 6.76 -0.57
C LYS A 203 14.78 6.87 0.68
N THR A 204 14.69 5.78 1.43
CA THR A 204 13.89 5.67 2.64
C THR A 204 14.79 5.39 3.83
N ASN A 205 14.34 5.73 5.04
CA ASN A 205 15.08 5.54 6.30
C ASN A 205 14.17 5.23 7.51
N ALA A 206 12.90 4.94 7.26
CA ALA A 206 11.97 4.55 8.30
C ALA A 206 10.86 3.66 7.71
N THR A 207 10.23 2.90 8.59
CA THR A 207 9.09 2.03 8.29
C THR A 207 7.91 2.39 9.18
N ALA A 208 6.73 2.54 8.59
CA ALA A 208 5.49 2.69 9.32
C ALA A 208 5.11 1.36 10.00
N LYS A 209 4.95 1.33 11.34
CA LYS A 209 4.55 0.09 12.05
C LYS A 209 3.05 -0.18 11.96
N VAL A 210 2.28 0.87 11.74
CA VAL A 210 0.84 0.89 11.50
C VAL A 210 0.56 1.89 10.39
N ALA A 211 -0.68 1.96 9.90
CA ALA A 211 -1.05 3.03 8.97
C ALA A 211 -0.81 4.40 9.63
N LEU A 212 -0.18 5.32 8.89
CA LEU A 212 0.11 6.67 9.31
C LEU A 212 -0.64 7.65 8.41
N ASP A 213 -1.26 8.65 9.03
CA ASP A 213 -1.88 9.75 8.30
C ASP A 213 -0.79 10.80 7.95
N PRO A 214 -0.46 11.01 6.67
CA PRO A 214 0.44 12.08 6.24
C PRO A 214 -0.26 13.43 6.39
N ARG A 215 0.33 14.34 7.16
CA ARG A 215 -0.33 15.59 7.57
C ARG A 215 0.27 16.80 6.89
N ASP A 216 -0.53 17.83 6.66
CA ASP A 216 -0.06 19.15 6.21
C ASP A 216 0.67 19.94 7.31
N ASN A 217 0.39 19.63 8.58
CA ASN A 217 1.01 20.27 9.73
C ASN A 217 1.24 19.32 10.92
N PRO A 218 2.19 19.63 11.82
CA PRO A 218 2.55 18.78 12.97
C PRO A 218 1.62 19.01 14.17
N SER A 219 0.32 18.86 13.96
CA SER A 219 -0.67 18.99 15.04
C SER A 219 -1.75 17.92 14.97
N ASN A 220 -2.61 17.91 15.99
CA ASN A 220 -3.79 17.05 16.03
C ASN A 220 -4.94 17.58 15.16
N ASN A 221 -4.89 18.84 14.73
CA ASN A 221 -5.84 19.44 13.81
C ASN A 221 -5.15 19.68 12.46
N TYR A 222 -5.28 18.72 11.57
CA TYR A 222 -4.55 18.70 10.31
C TYR A 222 -5.45 18.31 9.15
N LYS A 223 -5.03 18.69 7.96
CA LYS A 223 -5.55 18.15 6.73
C LYS A 223 -4.79 16.88 6.41
N ASP A 224 -5.53 15.79 6.22
CA ASP A 224 -4.99 14.54 5.71
C ASP A 224 -4.57 14.70 4.24
N LEU A 225 -3.33 14.32 3.94
CA LEU A 225 -2.70 14.45 2.63
C LEU A 225 -2.53 13.11 1.90
N GLY A 226 -2.99 12.00 2.49
CA GLY A 226 -2.98 10.69 1.84
C GLY A 226 -3.03 9.56 2.86
N GLU A 227 -2.46 8.42 2.52
CA GLU A 227 -2.36 7.30 3.46
C GLU A 227 -0.98 6.68 3.28
N ILE A 228 -0.25 6.50 4.38
CA ILE A 228 0.95 5.64 4.42
C ILE A 228 0.52 4.36 5.10
N TYR A 229 0.57 3.23 4.39
CA TYR A 229 0.11 1.96 4.93
C TYR A 229 1.11 1.35 5.92
N ALA A 230 0.63 0.43 6.76
CA ALA A 230 1.51 -0.33 7.64
C ALA A 230 2.57 -1.09 6.83
N ASN A 231 3.79 -1.09 7.34
CA ASN A 231 5.03 -1.63 6.73
C ASN A 231 5.56 -0.85 5.52
N GLU A 232 4.93 0.24 5.10
CA GLU A 232 5.50 1.09 4.06
C GLU A 232 6.76 1.81 4.53
N ARG A 233 7.65 2.02 3.56
CA ARG A 233 8.89 2.74 3.78
C ARG A 233 8.74 4.21 3.42
N ILE A 234 9.19 5.05 4.34
CA ILE A 234 9.16 6.51 4.19
C ILE A 234 10.55 7.09 4.40
N LYS A 235 10.68 8.37 4.05
CA LYS A 235 11.91 9.13 4.22
C LYS A 235 11.69 10.24 5.22
N ILE A 236 12.18 10.06 6.43
CA ILE A 236 12.37 11.14 7.40
C ILE A 236 13.38 12.13 6.83
N LEU A 237 13.01 13.41 6.83
CA LEU A 237 13.83 14.48 6.29
C LEU A 237 14.97 14.85 7.25
N ALA A 238 16.10 15.25 6.65
CA ALA A 238 17.31 15.65 7.36
C ALA A 238 17.20 17.09 7.88
N GLU A 239 16.25 17.31 8.78
CA GLU A 239 15.91 18.62 9.33
C GLU A 239 15.74 18.53 10.85
N VAL A 240 16.27 19.52 11.57
CA VAL A 240 16.15 19.60 13.03
C VAL A 240 14.67 19.69 13.41
N CYS A 241 14.18 18.79 14.27
CA CYS A 241 12.77 18.72 14.64
C CYS A 241 12.60 18.36 16.12
N ASP A 242 11.88 19.23 16.84
CA ASP A 242 11.55 19.09 18.28
C ASP A 242 10.04 19.24 18.53
N LEU A 243 9.22 18.65 17.66
CA LEU A 243 7.77 18.79 17.72
C LEU A 243 7.10 17.58 18.34
N LYS A 244 7.40 17.31 19.62
CA LYS A 244 6.86 16.20 20.42
C LYS A 244 6.84 14.85 19.69
N PHE A 245 5.73 14.55 19.00
CA PHE A 245 5.44 13.30 18.32
C PHE A 245 5.38 13.46 16.81
N PHE A 246 6.09 14.42 16.22
CA PHE A 246 6.05 14.65 14.78
C PHE A 246 7.45 14.74 14.18
N LEU A 247 7.58 14.17 12.99
CA LEU A 247 8.76 14.32 12.13
C LEU A 247 8.33 14.73 10.72
N PRO A 248 9.12 15.59 10.07
CA PRO A 248 8.94 15.87 8.65
C PRO A 248 9.40 14.65 7.83
N ALA A 249 8.62 14.26 6.84
CA ALA A 249 8.90 13.11 6.00
C ALA A 249 8.41 13.34 4.55
N THR A 250 8.87 12.49 3.65
CA THR A 250 8.23 12.23 2.36
C THR A 250 7.94 10.74 2.25
N TYR A 251 7.00 10.40 1.37
CA TYR A 251 6.66 9.01 1.04
C TYR A 251 6.43 8.88 -0.47
N TRP A 252 6.48 7.64 -0.96
CA TRP A 252 6.19 7.38 -2.36
C TRP A 252 4.68 7.31 -2.57
N GLN A 253 4.15 8.14 -3.46
CA GLN A 253 2.73 8.13 -3.80
C GLN A 253 2.53 7.19 -4.99
N ASP A 254 2.24 5.91 -4.74
CA ASP A 254 2.07 4.90 -5.80
C ASP A 254 1.06 5.32 -6.86
N ALA A 255 -0.05 5.91 -6.44
CA ALA A 255 -1.10 6.41 -7.34
C ALA A 255 -0.62 7.52 -8.30
N LEU A 256 0.41 8.27 -7.92
CA LEU A 256 0.94 9.39 -8.70
C LEU A 256 2.34 9.11 -9.25
N ASN A 257 2.90 7.94 -8.94
CA ASN A 257 4.25 7.49 -9.29
C ASN A 257 5.32 8.56 -9.03
N LYS A 258 5.24 9.22 -7.87
CA LYS A 258 6.16 10.31 -7.48
C LYS A 258 6.35 10.36 -5.97
N GLU A 259 7.46 10.94 -5.54
CA GLU A 259 7.66 11.34 -4.15
C GLU A 259 6.65 12.43 -3.78
N SER A 260 6.07 12.32 -2.58
CA SER A 260 5.17 13.32 -2.03
C SER A 260 5.89 14.66 -1.84
N SER A 261 5.12 15.76 -1.74
CA SER A 261 5.64 16.94 -1.05
C SER A 261 5.99 16.59 0.41
N PRO A 262 6.82 17.38 1.10
CA PRO A 262 7.03 17.23 2.53
C PRO A 262 5.72 17.20 3.30
N ILE A 263 5.59 16.22 4.19
CA ILE A 263 4.45 15.99 5.06
C ILE A 263 4.93 15.80 6.50
N TRP A 264 4.00 15.73 7.45
CA TRP A 264 4.29 15.41 8.84
C TRP A 264 3.71 14.04 9.20
N VAL A 265 4.48 13.22 9.91
CA VAL A 265 4.03 11.91 10.43
C VAL A 265 4.21 11.82 11.93
N ASN A 266 3.41 10.95 12.57
CA ASN A 266 3.56 10.65 13.98
C ASN A 266 4.90 9.91 14.24
N SER A 267 5.71 10.43 15.17
CA SER A 267 7.05 9.93 15.48
C SER A 267 7.11 9.03 16.72
N LYS A 268 5.97 8.63 17.30
CA LYS A 268 5.98 7.68 18.42
C LYS A 268 6.55 6.33 17.99
N GLN A 269 7.39 5.73 18.83
CA GLN A 269 7.97 4.40 18.60
C GLN A 269 6.91 3.30 18.40
N THR A 270 5.70 3.49 18.91
CA THR A 270 4.59 2.55 18.74
C THR A 270 4.05 2.51 17.31
N VAL A 271 4.23 3.58 16.53
CA VAL A 271 3.67 3.72 15.18
C VAL A 271 4.71 3.88 14.08
N LEU A 272 5.94 4.29 14.43
CA LEU A 272 7.04 4.50 13.49
C LEU A 272 8.28 3.72 13.94
N ASN A 273 9.03 3.17 13.00
CA ASN A 273 10.36 2.61 13.21
C ASN A 273 11.36 3.38 12.35
N VAL A 274 12.23 4.19 12.95
CA VAL A 274 13.34 4.80 12.21
C VAL A 274 14.48 3.79 12.17
N ASP A 275 15.08 3.60 10.98
CA ASP A 275 16.25 2.75 10.80
C ASP A 275 17.41 3.28 11.67
N THR A 276 18.47 2.50 11.89
CA THR A 276 19.65 3.01 12.59
C THR A 276 20.90 2.59 11.84
N ASN A 277 21.87 3.49 11.75
CA ASN A 277 23.13 3.28 11.03
C ASN A 277 24.35 3.77 11.82
N ALA A 278 24.16 4.08 13.10
CA ALA A 278 25.21 4.56 13.96
C ALA A 278 24.96 4.25 15.44
N THR A 279 26.05 4.13 16.19
CA THR A 279 26.06 3.88 17.64
C THR A 279 26.78 5.01 18.36
N VAL A 280 26.22 5.47 19.48
CA VAL A 280 26.88 6.41 20.39
C VAL A 280 27.99 5.69 21.15
N ILE A 281 29.20 6.23 21.14
CA ILE A 281 30.39 5.64 21.76
C ILE A 281 31.16 6.64 22.63
N ASN A 282 31.93 6.13 23.60
CA ASN A 282 32.85 6.91 24.43
C ASN A 282 32.20 8.06 25.23
N VAL A 283 30.91 7.92 25.56
CA VAL A 283 30.15 8.88 26.36
C VAL A 283 30.03 8.36 27.80
N LEU A 284 30.44 9.17 28.78
CA LEU A 284 30.39 8.81 30.20
C LEU A 284 28.97 8.86 30.78
N THR A 285 28.25 9.94 30.51
CA THR A 285 26.88 10.17 31.03
C THR A 285 25.88 10.29 29.88
N GLU A 286 26.06 11.28 29.03
CA GLU A 286 25.14 11.62 27.96
C GLU A 286 25.84 12.45 26.86
N LEU A 287 25.32 12.33 25.65
CA LEU A 287 25.69 13.15 24.49
C LEU A 287 24.51 14.06 24.16
N ASP A 288 24.75 15.37 24.19
CA ASP A 288 23.71 16.35 23.97
C ASP A 288 23.20 16.35 22.53
N ALA A 289 21.88 16.30 22.38
CA ALA A 289 21.17 16.61 21.15
C ALA A 289 20.94 18.13 21.10
N ARG A 290 21.29 18.79 19.98
CA ARG A 290 21.32 20.26 19.87
C ARG A 290 20.55 20.78 18.65
N TYR A 291 20.01 22.00 18.74
CA TYR A 291 19.29 22.65 17.63
C TYR A 291 20.22 23.09 16.49
N THR A 292 21.47 23.42 16.78
CA THR A 292 22.48 23.84 15.79
C THR A 292 23.80 23.10 16.02
N PRO A 293 24.65 22.94 15.00
CA PRO A 293 25.94 22.24 15.10
C PRO A 293 26.99 23.13 15.79
N SER A 294 26.76 23.42 17.07
CA SER A 294 27.58 24.33 17.87
C SER A 294 27.57 23.88 19.35
N PRO A 295 28.71 24.01 20.07
CA PRO A 295 28.75 23.68 21.50
C PRO A 295 27.92 24.67 22.34
N ASP A 296 27.65 25.88 21.83
CA ASP A 296 26.85 26.91 22.49
C ASP A 296 25.35 26.78 22.20
N SER A 297 24.97 25.84 21.31
CA SER A 297 23.55 25.62 20.98
C SER A 297 22.78 25.12 22.21
N ASN A 298 21.57 25.64 22.39
CA ASN A 298 20.62 25.09 23.35
C ASN A 298 20.45 23.57 23.16
N ARG A 299 20.30 22.89 24.29
CA ARG A 299 20.07 21.45 24.36
C ARG A 299 18.60 21.15 24.06
N MET A 300 18.39 20.25 23.11
CA MET A 300 17.08 19.69 22.74
C MET A 300 16.78 18.40 23.53
N GLY A 301 17.82 17.65 23.86
CA GLY A 301 17.71 16.37 24.55
C GLY A 301 19.08 15.73 24.67
N TYR A 302 19.11 14.40 24.75
CA TYR A 302 20.37 13.67 24.83
C TYR A 302 20.17 12.21 24.46
N VAL A 303 21.29 11.54 24.22
CA VAL A 303 21.40 10.09 24.05
C VAL A 303 22.50 9.55 24.96
N LYS A 304 22.45 8.27 25.29
CA LYS A 304 23.44 7.59 26.13
C LYS A 304 24.38 6.72 25.30
N ASN A 305 25.48 6.32 25.92
CA ASN A 305 26.40 5.36 25.33
C ASN A 305 25.68 4.08 24.88
N GLN A 306 26.02 3.56 23.71
CA GLN A 306 25.40 2.43 23.02
C GLN A 306 23.98 2.67 22.46
N GLU A 307 23.39 3.85 22.64
CA GLU A 307 22.14 4.15 21.94
C GLU A 307 22.37 4.31 20.45
N ARG A 308 21.32 4.02 19.70
CA ARG A 308 21.33 3.87 18.24
C ARG A 308 20.69 5.08 17.58
N LEU A 309 21.30 5.55 16.49
CA LEU A 309 20.89 6.75 15.76
C LEU A 309 20.72 6.44 14.27
N PHE A 310 19.92 7.25 13.58
CA PHE A 310 20.01 7.39 12.13
C PHE A 310 20.72 8.69 11.79
N VAL A 311 21.99 8.61 11.39
CA VAL A 311 22.76 9.75 10.89
C VAL A 311 22.35 10.03 9.45
N HIS A 312 21.76 11.21 9.23
CA HIS A 312 21.38 11.69 7.90
C HIS A 312 22.58 12.26 7.14
N LYS A 313 23.41 13.03 7.84
CA LYS A 313 24.60 13.68 7.30
C LYS A 313 25.56 14.07 8.42
N ILE A 314 26.83 14.23 8.06
CA ILE A 314 27.88 14.77 8.91
C ILE A 314 28.40 16.04 8.25
N GLU A 315 28.46 17.13 9.02
CA GLU A 315 28.98 18.42 8.59
C GLU A 315 30.01 18.89 9.64
N ASN A 316 31.25 19.06 9.21
CA ASN A 316 32.38 19.37 10.10
C ASN A 316 32.47 18.34 11.25
N ASN A 317 32.36 18.82 12.49
CA ASN A 317 32.45 18.00 13.70
C ASN A 317 31.08 17.58 14.26
N TYR A 318 30.00 17.73 13.48
CA TYR A 318 28.65 17.44 13.93
C TYR A 318 27.89 16.49 12.98
N ALA A 319 27.11 15.59 13.56
CA ALA A 319 26.21 14.70 12.84
C ALA A 319 24.76 15.15 13.06
N LEU A 320 24.01 15.32 11.98
CA LEU A 320 22.56 15.51 12.05
C LEU A 320 21.92 14.12 12.06
N ALA A 321 21.27 13.77 13.17
CA ALA A 321 20.74 12.43 13.35
C ALA A 321 19.33 12.44 13.94
N THR A 322 18.53 11.46 13.51
CA THR A 322 17.27 11.11 14.17
C THR A 322 17.56 10.11 15.29
N TYR A 323 17.03 10.38 16.47
CA TYR A 323 17.21 9.57 17.67
C TYR A 323 15.88 9.38 18.40
N LEU A 324 15.79 8.32 19.20
CA LEU A 324 14.61 8.08 20.04
C LEU A 324 14.72 8.91 21.32
N ALA A 325 13.86 9.93 21.46
CA ALA A 325 13.65 10.62 22.73
C ALA A 325 12.60 9.88 23.58
N SER A 326 12.28 10.40 24.77
CA SER A 326 11.46 9.73 25.79
C SER A 326 10.14 9.13 25.29
N GLU A 327 9.48 9.76 24.33
CA GLU A 327 8.17 9.30 23.82
C GLU A 327 8.03 9.33 22.28
N GLY A 328 9.11 9.61 21.55
CA GLY A 328 9.08 9.70 20.09
C GLY A 328 10.42 10.11 19.48
N TYR A 329 10.55 9.91 18.18
CA TYR A 329 11.76 10.28 17.46
C TYR A 329 11.84 11.80 17.25
N LYS A 330 13.07 12.32 17.38
CA LYS A 330 13.46 13.72 17.12
C LYS A 330 14.70 13.75 16.24
N THR A 331 14.95 14.87 15.58
CA THR A 331 16.16 15.06 14.76
C THR A 331 16.96 16.24 15.30
N ALA A 332 18.24 16.02 15.58
CA ALA A 332 19.11 17.01 16.22
C ALA A 332 20.57 16.85 15.79
N TRP A 333 21.37 17.86 16.11
CA TRP A 333 22.82 17.81 15.94
C TRP A 333 23.50 17.19 17.16
N PHE A 334 24.51 16.36 16.89
CA PHE A 334 25.34 15.69 17.88
C PHE A 334 26.81 15.89 17.52
N THR A 335 27.70 15.94 18.51
CA THR A 335 29.14 15.94 18.24
C THR A 335 29.57 14.61 17.61
N ALA A 336 30.12 14.66 16.40
CA ALA A 336 30.36 13.48 15.57
C ALA A 336 31.44 12.55 16.12
N GLU A 337 32.38 13.05 16.94
CA GLU A 337 33.46 12.24 17.54
C GLU A 337 32.94 11.12 18.45
N TYR A 338 31.72 11.26 18.97
CA TYR A 338 31.05 10.28 19.82
C TYR A 338 30.09 9.38 19.07
N ILE A 339 30.11 9.40 17.73
CA ILE A 339 29.21 8.62 16.88
C ILE A 339 30.04 7.72 15.97
N LYS A 340 29.82 6.41 16.09
CA LYS A 340 30.39 5.40 15.21
C LYS A 340 29.34 4.97 14.18
N LEU A 341 29.59 5.25 12.91
CA LEU A 341 28.79 4.69 11.81
C LEU A 341 29.02 3.18 11.69
N ASP A 342 27.98 2.44 11.29
CA ASP A 342 28.03 0.98 11.12
C ASP A 342 28.71 0.50 9.84
#